data_AF-A0A837HHA5-F1
#
_entry.id   AF-A0A837HHA5-F1
#
_cell.length_a   1.000
_cell.length_b   1.000
_cell.length_c   1.000
_cell.angle_alpha   90.00
_cell.angle_beta   90.00
_cell.angle_gamma   90.00
#
_symmetry.space_group_name_H-M   'P 1'
#
loop_
_entity.id
_entity.type
_entity.pdbx_description
1 polymer ?
#
loop_
_entity_poly.entity_id
_entity_poly.type
_entity_poly.pdbx_seq_one_letter_code
_entity_poly.pdbx_strand_id
1 'polypeptide(L)'
;MNAIMKLIIGLGNPGEQYKNNRHNVGHMVVDVMTYKVEPLKVDQKKGSTLLVRKSNCFMNDSGSFVKHFISLPRSGKLRLYPNISMSDLYIIHDDLDIRLGEYKIQFGKGPKGHNGILDIEEKLGTSEFWRVRVGIENRNPEDRKSGEEYVLDDFTDSEIPILGKVIKEICKKLETL
;
A
#
# COMPACT_ATOMS: atom_id res chain seq x y z
N MET A 1 -19.43 15.55 15.05
CA MET A 1 -18.01 15.68 14.64
C MET A 1 -17.80 14.73 13.47
N ASN A 2 -17.33 15.21 12.31
CA ASN A 2 -17.05 14.33 11.17
C ASN A 2 -15.81 13.51 11.50
N ALA A 3 -15.92 12.18 11.50
CA ALA A 3 -14.76 11.31 11.68
C ALA A 3 -13.73 11.59 10.58
N ILE A 4 -12.45 11.69 10.95
CA ILE A 4 -11.36 11.90 9.98
C ILE A 4 -11.25 10.63 9.13
N MET A 5 -11.35 10.74 7.81
CA MET A 5 -11.23 9.58 6.93
C MET A 5 -9.78 9.40 6.48
N LYS A 6 -9.19 8.25 6.79
CA LYS A 6 -7.88 7.85 6.30
C LYS A 6 -8.03 6.87 5.15
N LEU A 7 -7.27 7.08 4.08
CA LEU A 7 -7.25 6.23 2.90
C LEU A 7 -5.98 5.39 2.92
N ILE A 8 -6.15 4.07 2.93
CA ILE A 8 -5.07 3.10 2.89
C ILE A 8 -5.18 2.36 1.56
N ILE A 9 -4.17 2.48 0.71
CA ILE A 9 -4.08 1.80 -0.58
C ILE A 9 -2.90 0.84 -0.56
N GLY A 10 -3.17 -0.44 -0.83
CA GLY A 10 -2.15 -1.45 -1.11
C GLY A 10 -1.87 -1.52 -2.60
N LEU A 11 -0.62 -1.35 -3.00
CA LEU A 11 -0.18 -1.51 -4.38
C LEU A 11 0.08 -2.99 -4.72
N GLY A 12 -0.07 -3.30 -6.01
CA GLY A 12 0.10 -4.64 -6.57
C GLY A 12 -0.51 -4.71 -7.97
N ASN A 13 0.00 -5.63 -8.79
CA ASN A 13 -0.49 -5.87 -10.15
C ASN A 13 -1.76 -6.74 -10.13
N PRO A 14 -2.77 -6.46 -10.99
CA PRO A 14 -3.99 -7.24 -11.06
C PRO A 14 -3.77 -8.56 -11.81
N GLY A 15 -4.35 -9.65 -11.31
CA GLY A 15 -4.31 -10.97 -11.94
C GLY A 15 -3.83 -12.05 -10.98
N GLU A 16 -4.36 -13.26 -11.14
CA GLU A 16 -4.07 -14.40 -10.26
C GLU A 16 -2.59 -14.78 -10.30
N GLN A 17 -1.93 -14.63 -11.45
CA GLN A 17 -0.51 -14.90 -11.63
C GLN A 17 0.41 -13.95 -10.85
N TYR A 18 -0.10 -12.83 -10.33
CA TYR A 18 0.70 -11.86 -9.57
C TYR A 18 0.47 -11.95 -8.06
N LYS A 19 -0.49 -12.76 -7.62
CA LYS A 19 -0.98 -12.72 -6.23
C LYS A 19 0.09 -12.97 -5.17
N ASN A 20 1.11 -13.74 -5.52
CA ASN A 20 2.18 -14.19 -4.63
C ASN A 20 3.50 -13.44 -4.85
N ASN A 21 3.54 -12.54 -5.84
CA ASN A 21 4.74 -11.83 -6.22
C ASN A 21 5.09 -10.81 -5.14
N ARG A 22 6.38 -10.53 -4.99
CA ARG A 22 6.88 -9.53 -4.03
C ARG A 22 6.24 -8.15 -4.25
N HIS A 23 6.00 -7.78 -5.50
CA HIS A 23 5.35 -6.52 -5.88
C HIS A 23 3.88 -6.41 -5.43
N ASN A 24 3.24 -7.54 -5.08
CA ASN A 24 1.87 -7.58 -4.61
C ASN A 24 1.77 -7.59 -3.08
N VAL A 25 2.87 -7.33 -2.35
CA VAL A 25 2.86 -7.30 -0.88
C VAL A 25 1.88 -6.27 -0.32
N GLY A 26 1.66 -5.15 -1.02
CA GLY A 26 0.64 -4.16 -0.64
C GLY A 26 -0.77 -4.74 -0.68
N HIS A 27 -1.09 -5.53 -1.72
CA HIS A 27 -2.35 -6.29 -1.80
C HIS A 27 -2.47 -7.30 -0.67
N MET A 28 -1.40 -8.05 -0.39
CA MET A 28 -1.40 -9.05 0.69
C MET A 28 -1.69 -8.42 2.06
N VAL A 29 -1.14 -7.24 2.34
CA VAL A 29 -1.46 -6.50 3.57
C VAL A 29 -2.94 -6.12 3.61
N VAL A 30 -3.46 -5.56 2.53
CA VAL A 30 -4.87 -5.16 2.43
C VAL A 30 -5.81 -6.36 2.57
N ASP A 31 -5.45 -7.51 2.00
CA ASP A 31 -6.24 -8.74 2.11
C ASP A 31 -6.34 -9.19 3.58
N VAL A 32 -5.25 -9.12 4.35
CA VAL A 32 -5.31 -9.40 5.80
C VAL A 32 -6.10 -8.35 6.58
N MET A 33 -5.97 -7.07 6.22
CA MET A 33 -6.75 -6.00 6.85
C MET A 33 -8.25 -6.19 6.62
N THR A 34 -8.66 -6.49 5.39
CA THR A 34 -10.07 -6.62 4.99
C THR A 34 -10.67 -8.00 5.30
N TYR A 35 -9.85 -9.05 5.43
CA TYR A 35 -10.32 -10.33 5.94
C TYR A 35 -10.80 -10.23 7.40
N LYS A 36 -10.16 -9.37 8.19
CA LYS A 36 -10.51 -9.14 9.61
C LYS A 36 -11.56 -8.06 9.80
N VAL A 37 -11.90 -7.31 8.74
CA VAL A 37 -12.61 -6.04 8.83
C VAL A 37 -13.46 -5.86 7.57
N GLU A 38 -14.78 -5.70 7.70
CA GLU A 38 -15.61 -5.38 6.54
C GLU A 38 -15.04 -4.20 5.72
N PRO A 39 -15.22 -4.16 4.38
CA PRO A 39 -14.57 -3.22 3.45
C PRO A 39 -14.75 -1.71 3.73
N LEU A 40 -15.51 -1.37 4.78
CA LEU A 40 -15.65 -0.07 5.43
C LEU A 40 -15.59 -0.25 6.96
N LYS A 41 -14.42 0.00 7.58
CA LYS A 41 -14.35 0.11 9.05
C LYS A 41 -14.65 1.55 9.45
N VAL A 42 -15.86 1.79 9.94
CA VAL A 42 -16.11 2.96 10.78
C VAL A 42 -15.77 2.54 12.21
N ASP A 43 -14.53 2.76 12.65
CA ASP A 43 -14.21 2.62 14.08
C ASP A 43 -14.69 3.87 14.82
N GLN A 44 -15.99 3.90 15.12
CA GLN A 44 -16.64 5.01 15.83
C GLN A 44 -16.02 5.28 17.21
N LYS A 45 -15.26 4.34 17.79
CA LYS A 45 -14.61 4.51 19.10
C LYS A 45 -13.35 5.37 19.06
N LYS A 46 -12.73 5.56 17.88
CA LYS A 46 -11.47 6.32 17.74
C LYS A 46 -11.58 7.64 16.96
N GLY A 47 -12.75 7.94 16.40
CA GLY A 47 -12.97 9.20 15.68
C GLY A 47 -12.36 9.25 14.27
N SER A 48 -11.85 8.14 13.75
CA SER A 48 -11.34 7.99 12.38
C SER A 48 -12.07 6.84 11.64
N THR A 49 -12.37 7.05 10.34
CA THR A 49 -12.89 6.03 9.44
C THR A 49 -11.76 5.57 8.52
N LEU A 50 -11.50 4.27 8.45
CA LEU A 50 -10.48 3.72 7.54
C LEU A 50 -11.14 3.26 6.24
N LEU A 51 -10.72 3.87 5.13
CA LEU A 51 -11.04 3.42 3.78
C LEU A 51 -9.85 2.61 3.25
N VAL A 52 -10.02 1.29 3.14
CA VAL A 52 -8.95 0.39 2.69
C VAL A 52 -9.26 -0.12 1.28
N ARG A 53 -8.28 -0.04 0.37
CA ARG A 53 -8.42 -0.46 -1.03
C ARG A 53 -7.15 -1.13 -1.55
N LYS A 54 -7.31 -2.09 -2.47
CA LYS A 54 -6.24 -2.57 -3.35
C LYS A 54 -6.24 -1.73 -4.63
N SER A 55 -5.08 -1.43 -5.20
CA SER A 55 -5.01 -0.98 -6.59
C SER A 55 -5.63 -2.03 -7.51
N ASN A 56 -6.28 -1.60 -8.58
CA ASN A 56 -6.84 -2.48 -9.62
C ASN A 56 -6.21 -2.23 -10.99
N CYS A 57 -4.99 -1.68 -11.00
CA CYS A 57 -4.22 -1.31 -12.17
C CYS A 57 -2.76 -1.78 -11.99
N PHE A 58 -2.03 -1.84 -13.09
CA PHE A 58 -0.60 -2.17 -13.05
C PHE A 58 0.20 -1.08 -12.35
N MET A 59 1.40 -1.44 -11.90
CA MET A 59 2.21 -0.56 -11.07
C MET A 59 2.42 0.84 -11.70
N ASN A 60 2.67 0.90 -13.01
CA ASN A 60 2.88 2.15 -13.77
C ASN A 60 1.62 3.04 -13.92
N ASP A 61 0.44 2.56 -13.51
CA ASP A 61 -0.83 3.31 -13.58
C ASP A 61 -1.39 3.66 -12.18
N SER A 62 -0.63 3.36 -11.12
CA SER A 62 -1.06 3.50 -9.73
C SER A 62 -1.46 4.93 -9.35
N GLY A 63 -0.79 5.93 -9.92
CA GLY A 63 -1.03 7.34 -9.69
C GLY A 63 -2.39 7.79 -10.17
N SER A 64 -2.85 7.30 -11.32
CA SER A 64 -4.21 7.59 -11.82
C SER A 64 -5.28 7.01 -10.88
N PHE A 65 -5.05 5.79 -10.38
CA PHE A 65 -5.94 5.15 -9.41
C PHE A 65 -5.99 5.94 -8.10
N VAL A 66 -4.84 6.27 -7.52
CA VAL A 66 -4.78 7.05 -6.26
C VAL A 66 -5.41 8.43 -6.43
N LYS A 67 -5.09 9.12 -7.53
CA LYS A 67 -5.66 10.44 -7.84
C LYS A 67 -7.17 10.39 -7.93
N HIS A 68 -7.75 9.35 -8.52
CA HIS A 68 -9.20 9.17 -8.57
C HIS A 68 -9.84 9.28 -7.17
N PHE A 69 -9.28 8.62 -6.15
CA PHE A 69 -9.84 8.69 -4.78
C PHE A 69 -9.64 10.05 -4.10
N ILE A 70 -8.56 10.77 -4.44
CA ILE A 70 -8.26 12.08 -3.84
C ILE A 70 -9.06 13.20 -4.53
N SER A 71 -9.23 13.12 -5.86
CA SER A 71 -9.70 14.22 -6.69
C SER A 71 -11.18 14.13 -7.09
N LEU A 72 -11.98 13.22 -6.52
CA LEU A 72 -13.40 13.07 -6.88
C LEU A 72 -14.13 14.42 -6.88
N PRO A 73 -14.56 14.93 -8.06
CA PRO A 73 -15.19 16.25 -8.17
C PRO A 73 -16.58 16.31 -7.54
N ARG A 74 -16.95 17.53 -7.14
CA ARG A 74 -18.27 17.99 -6.68
C ARG A 74 -19.36 17.96 -7.78
N SER A 75 -19.47 16.92 -8.58
CA SER A 75 -20.50 16.86 -9.63
C SER A 75 -21.83 16.34 -9.05
N GLY A 76 -22.51 17.17 -8.24
CA GLY A 76 -23.97 17.16 -7.98
C GLY A 76 -24.62 15.90 -7.37
N LYS A 77 -23.93 14.76 -7.33
CA LYS A 77 -24.35 13.53 -6.68
C LYS A 77 -23.52 13.36 -5.42
N LEU A 78 -24.21 13.02 -4.33
CA LEU A 78 -23.71 12.78 -2.99
C LEU A 78 -22.25 12.29 -2.98
N ARG A 79 -21.37 13.01 -2.25
CA ARG A 79 -19.98 12.59 -2.00
C ARG A 79 -19.97 11.12 -1.58
N LEU A 80 -19.47 10.24 -2.45
CA LEU A 80 -19.20 8.86 -2.04
C LEU A 80 -18.06 8.82 -1.02
N TYR A 81 -17.14 9.79 -1.06
CA TYR A 81 -16.01 9.89 -0.13
C TYR A 81 -15.72 11.36 0.28
N PRO A 82 -15.38 11.64 1.57
CA PRO A 82 -14.92 12.95 2.05
C PRO A 82 -13.56 13.35 1.46
N ASN A 83 -13.16 14.63 1.62
CA ASN A 83 -11.83 15.11 1.21
C ASN A 83 -10.78 14.38 2.04
N ILE A 84 -10.01 13.52 1.39
CA ILE A 84 -8.82 12.89 1.97
C ILE A 84 -7.65 13.85 1.76
N SER A 85 -7.01 14.26 2.85
CA SER A 85 -5.78 15.05 2.78
C SER A 85 -4.58 14.15 2.48
N MET A 86 -3.47 14.71 2.00
CA MET A 86 -2.25 13.91 1.77
C MET A 86 -1.70 13.33 3.09
N SER A 87 -1.89 14.02 4.22
CA SER A 87 -1.58 13.51 5.57
C SER A 87 -2.46 12.34 6.01
N ASP A 88 -3.57 12.09 5.32
CA ASP A 88 -4.49 10.98 5.57
C ASP A 88 -4.35 9.86 4.51
N LEU A 89 -3.44 10.00 3.55
CA LEU A 89 -3.14 9.01 2.52
C LEU A 89 -1.97 8.11 2.95
N TYR A 90 -2.20 6.80 2.93
CA TYR A 90 -1.22 5.76 3.23
C TYR A 90 -1.10 4.81 2.03
N ILE A 91 0.10 4.71 1.46
CA ILE A 91 0.41 3.80 0.36
C ILE A 91 1.29 2.65 0.89
N ILE A 92 0.80 1.42 0.77
CA ILE A 92 1.54 0.21 1.14
C ILE A 92 2.15 -0.38 -0.12
N HIS A 93 3.47 -0.62 -0.11
CA HIS A 93 4.20 -1.13 -1.25
C HIS A 93 5.45 -1.92 -0.80
N ASP A 94 6.03 -2.68 -1.71
CA ASP A 94 7.30 -3.38 -1.51
C ASP A 94 8.50 -2.43 -1.58
N ASP A 95 9.58 -2.82 -0.92
CA ASP A 95 10.79 -2.03 -0.84
C ASP A 95 12.06 -2.89 -0.83
N LEU A 96 12.92 -2.66 -1.81
CA LEU A 96 14.21 -3.33 -1.95
C LEU A 96 15.30 -2.72 -1.05
N ASP A 97 15.09 -1.53 -0.48
CA ASP A 97 16.04 -0.94 0.48
C ASP A 97 15.88 -1.53 1.90
N ILE A 98 14.86 -2.38 2.11
CA ILE A 98 14.48 -2.91 3.42
C ILE A 98 14.50 -4.44 3.35
N ARG A 99 15.14 -5.06 4.35
CA ARG A 99 15.23 -6.52 4.44
C ARG A 99 13.86 -7.14 4.69
N LEU A 100 13.65 -8.33 4.14
CA LEU A 100 12.51 -9.17 4.49
C LEU A 100 12.44 -9.38 6.00
N GLY A 101 11.24 -9.21 6.57
CA GLY A 101 11.05 -9.24 8.02
C GLY A 101 11.03 -7.87 8.67
N GLU A 102 11.37 -6.81 7.93
CA GLU A 102 11.35 -5.43 8.39
C GLU A 102 10.34 -4.59 7.59
N TYR A 103 9.91 -3.46 8.17
CA TYR A 103 9.08 -2.47 7.49
C TYR A 103 9.32 -1.09 8.08
N LYS A 104 8.92 -0.05 7.35
CA LYS A 104 8.95 1.33 7.81
C LYS A 104 7.64 2.03 7.47
N ILE A 105 7.16 2.89 8.37
CA ILE A 105 6.03 3.80 8.10
C ILE A 105 6.59 5.22 8.14
N GLN A 106 6.64 5.89 7.00
CA GLN A 106 7.32 7.18 6.85
C GLN A 106 6.49 8.15 6.02
N PHE A 107 6.46 9.42 6.42
CA PHE A 107 5.84 10.50 5.66
C PHE A 107 6.86 11.13 4.70
N GLY A 108 6.48 11.38 3.45
CA GLY A 108 7.31 12.11 2.49
C GLY A 108 8.52 11.32 1.92
N LYS A 109 8.92 10.22 2.56
CA LYS A 109 10.16 9.47 2.25
C LYS A 109 9.87 8.14 1.54
N GLY A 110 10.25 8.06 0.27
CA GLY A 110 10.09 6.88 -0.59
C GLY A 110 11.36 6.09 -0.89
N PRO A 111 11.22 4.88 -1.48
CA PRO A 111 12.31 4.19 -2.16
C PRO A 111 12.72 4.92 -3.44
N LYS A 112 13.94 4.66 -3.90
CA LYS A 112 14.35 5.02 -5.26
C LYS A 112 13.89 3.93 -6.22
N GLY A 113 13.18 4.29 -7.30
CA GLY A 113 12.92 3.38 -8.42
C GLY A 113 11.69 2.47 -8.30
N HIS A 114 10.79 2.66 -7.33
CA HIS A 114 9.54 1.91 -7.31
C HIS A 114 8.51 2.55 -8.25
N ASN A 115 8.22 1.89 -9.38
CA ASN A 115 7.42 2.47 -10.47
C ASN A 115 6.06 3.03 -10.05
N GLY A 116 5.33 2.34 -9.17
CA GLY A 116 4.00 2.81 -8.76
C GLY A 116 4.05 3.98 -7.82
N ILE A 117 5.14 4.13 -7.10
CA ILE A 117 5.37 5.29 -6.24
C ILE A 117 5.78 6.49 -7.10
N LEU A 118 6.64 6.27 -8.11
CA LEU A 118 7.01 7.30 -9.07
C LEU A 118 5.78 7.83 -9.83
N ASP A 119 4.91 6.94 -10.32
CA ASP A 119 3.68 7.36 -11.01
C ASP A 119 2.71 8.10 -10.05
N ILE A 120 2.58 7.66 -8.80
CA ILE A 120 1.79 8.40 -7.79
C ILE A 120 2.34 9.81 -7.57
N GLU A 121 3.65 9.95 -7.34
CA GLU A 121 4.29 11.24 -7.14
C GLU A 121 4.09 12.16 -8.36
N GLU A 122 4.24 11.62 -9.57
CA GLU A 122 4.02 12.35 -10.81
C GLU A 122 2.57 12.84 -10.94
N LYS A 123 1.58 11.95 -10.76
CA LYS A 123 0.17 12.31 -10.97
C LYS A 123 -0.40 13.20 -9.88
N LEU A 124 0.10 13.11 -8.66
CA LEU A 124 -0.29 13.97 -7.53
C LEU A 124 0.52 15.27 -7.47
N GLY A 125 1.71 15.32 -8.07
CA GLY A 125 2.61 16.47 -8.02
C GLY A 125 3.26 16.67 -6.64
N THR A 126 3.33 15.62 -5.82
CA THR A 126 3.89 15.67 -4.46
C THR A 126 4.31 14.29 -3.96
N SER A 127 5.30 14.26 -3.07
CA SER A 127 5.74 13.07 -2.32
C SER A 127 5.17 13.00 -0.90
N GLU A 128 4.43 14.03 -0.47
CA GLU A 128 4.01 14.31 0.92
C GLU A 128 2.82 13.44 1.39
N PHE A 129 2.99 12.12 1.38
CA PHE A 129 2.02 11.15 1.89
C PHE A 129 2.71 10.06 2.71
N TRP A 130 1.94 9.31 3.50
CA TRP A 130 2.48 8.19 4.27
C TRP A 130 2.77 6.98 3.39
N ARG A 131 3.91 6.35 3.62
CA ARG A 131 4.33 5.13 2.95
C ARG A 131 4.54 4.05 3.98
N VAL A 132 3.90 2.91 3.76
CA VAL A 132 4.14 1.68 4.50
C VAL A 132 5.04 0.83 3.61
N ARG A 133 6.35 0.98 3.83
CA ARG A 133 7.42 0.36 3.06
C ARG A 133 7.66 -1.04 3.62
N VAL A 134 7.26 -2.07 2.90
CA VAL A 134 7.42 -3.47 3.33
C VAL A 134 8.71 -4.03 2.75
N GLY A 135 9.63 -4.45 3.60
CA GLY A 135 10.89 -5.03 3.15
C GLY A 135 10.68 -6.36 2.44
N ILE A 136 11.23 -6.45 1.24
CA ILE A 136 11.21 -7.67 0.43
C ILE A 136 12.62 -8.15 0.09
N GLU A 137 13.67 -7.39 0.43
CA GLU A 137 15.04 -7.75 0.09
C GLU A 137 15.49 -8.97 0.91
N ASN A 138 15.72 -10.07 0.22
CA ASN A 138 16.21 -11.32 0.78
C ASN A 138 17.12 -12.07 -0.21
N ARG A 139 17.62 -11.37 -1.24
CA ARG A 139 18.54 -11.96 -2.22
C ARG A 139 19.88 -12.23 -1.57
N ASN A 140 20.50 -13.31 -2.00
CA ASN A 140 21.90 -13.55 -1.70
C ASN A 140 22.74 -12.49 -2.44
N PRO A 141 23.81 -11.93 -1.85
CA PRO A 141 24.74 -11.05 -2.56
C PRO A 141 25.29 -11.62 -3.87
N GLU A 142 25.34 -12.94 -4.03
CA GLU A 142 25.75 -13.61 -5.27
C GLU A 142 24.63 -13.70 -6.33
N ASP A 143 23.38 -13.42 -5.96
CA ASP A 143 22.26 -13.35 -6.87
C ASP A 143 22.41 -12.16 -7.81
N ARG A 144 22.44 -12.44 -9.12
CA ARG A 144 22.60 -11.43 -10.17
C ARG A 144 21.28 -10.89 -10.68
N LYS A 145 20.14 -11.37 -10.15
CA LYS A 145 18.81 -10.95 -10.59
C LYS A 145 18.60 -9.47 -10.34
N SER A 146 18.12 -8.76 -11.37
CA SER A 146 17.77 -7.35 -11.27
C SER A 146 16.67 -7.12 -10.24
N GLY A 147 16.57 -5.89 -9.69
CA GLY A 147 15.46 -5.55 -8.79
C GLY A 147 14.09 -5.71 -9.47
N GLU A 148 14.01 -5.33 -10.74
CA GLU A 148 12.79 -5.41 -11.57
C GLU A 148 12.30 -6.84 -11.78
N GLU A 149 13.23 -7.78 -11.99
CA GLU A 149 12.88 -9.21 -12.06
C GLU A 149 12.51 -9.74 -10.69
N TYR A 150 13.26 -9.37 -9.65
CA TYR A 150 13.06 -9.92 -8.30
C TYR A 150 11.71 -9.54 -7.70
N VAL A 151 11.24 -8.30 -7.91
CA VAL A 151 9.91 -7.89 -7.43
C VAL A 151 8.79 -8.71 -8.05
N LEU A 152 9.00 -9.26 -9.24
CA LEU A 152 8.03 -10.10 -9.95
C LEU A 152 8.14 -11.59 -9.59
N ASP A 153 9.09 -12.01 -8.76
CA ASP A 153 9.13 -13.38 -8.26
C ASP A 153 8.14 -13.58 -7.11
N ASP A 154 7.65 -14.81 -6.96
CA ASP A 154 6.85 -15.26 -5.81
C ASP A 154 7.68 -15.37 -4.54
N PHE A 155 7.09 -15.02 -3.39
CA PHE A 155 7.66 -15.36 -2.09
C PHE A 155 7.79 -16.88 -1.96
N THR A 156 8.94 -17.33 -1.46
CA THR A 156 9.19 -18.75 -1.19
C THR A 156 8.46 -19.22 0.07
N ASP A 157 8.28 -20.52 0.21
CA ASP A 157 7.68 -21.13 1.41
C ASP A 157 8.38 -20.75 2.72
N SER A 158 9.70 -20.50 2.65
CA SER A 158 10.49 -20.06 3.81
C SER A 158 10.27 -18.59 4.18
N GLU A 159 9.89 -17.76 3.21
CA GLU A 159 9.67 -16.32 3.37
C GLU A 159 8.25 -16.02 3.87
N ILE A 160 7.26 -16.84 3.46
CA ILE A 160 5.85 -16.67 3.82
C ILE A 160 5.63 -16.52 5.35
N PRO A 161 6.23 -17.34 6.24
CA PRO A 161 6.07 -17.17 7.68
C PRO A 161 6.66 -15.85 8.21
N ILE A 162 7.76 -15.37 7.63
CA ILE A 162 8.40 -14.11 8.00
C ILE A 162 7.50 -12.95 7.59
N LEU A 163 7.05 -12.97 6.33
CA LEU A 163 6.14 -11.98 5.79
C LEU A 163 4.82 -11.93 6.58
N GLY A 164 4.25 -13.09 6.92
CA GLY A 164 3.02 -13.18 7.70
C GLY A 164 3.12 -12.52 9.08
N LYS A 165 4.29 -12.51 9.71
CA LYS A 165 4.52 -11.75 10.97
C LYS A 165 4.52 -10.25 10.71
N VAL A 166 5.26 -9.79 9.71
CA VAL A 166 5.33 -8.38 9.30
C VAL A 166 3.94 -7.82 8.95
N ILE A 167 3.19 -8.53 8.13
CA ILE A 167 1.84 -8.11 7.72
C ILE A 167 0.93 -7.95 8.95
N LYS A 168 0.97 -8.88 9.91
CA LYS A 168 0.18 -8.79 11.15
C LYS A 168 0.53 -7.55 11.97
N GLU A 169 1.83 -7.22 12.08
CA GLU A 169 2.29 -6.03 12.81
C GLU A 169 1.86 -4.74 12.12
N ILE A 170 2.01 -4.66 10.79
CA ILE A 170 1.55 -3.53 9.98
C ILE A 170 0.05 -3.32 10.18
N CYS A 171 -0.77 -4.37 10.04
CA CYS A 171 -2.22 -4.28 10.23
C CYS A 171 -2.55 -3.70 11.62
N LYS A 172 -1.92 -4.22 12.68
CA LYS A 172 -2.13 -3.75 14.05
C LYS A 172 -1.78 -2.26 14.22
N LYS A 173 -0.70 -1.79 13.59
CA LYS A 173 -0.33 -0.36 13.62
C LYS A 173 -1.32 0.50 12.83
N LEU A 174 -1.74 0.07 11.64
CA LEU A 174 -2.69 0.81 10.80
C LEU A 174 -4.09 0.89 11.43
N GLU A 175 -4.52 -0.13 12.17
CA GLU A 175 -5.77 -0.12 12.96
C GLU A 175 -5.74 0.84 14.17
N THR A 176 -4.57 1.38 14.51
CA THR A 176 -4.41 2.37 15.58
C THR A 176 -4.33 3.81 15.09
N LEU A 177 -4.38 4.03 13.77
CA LEU A 177 -4.40 5.35 13.15
C LEU A 177 -5.73 6.08 13.41
#